data_AF-A0A7W7WCT2-F1
#
_entry.id   AF-A0A7W7WCT2-F1
#
_cell.length_a   1.000
_cell.length_b   1.000
_cell.length_c   1.000
_cell.angle_alpha   90.00
_cell.angle_beta   90.00
_cell.angle_gamma   90.00
#
_symmetry.space_group_name_H-M   'P 1'
#
loop_
_entity.id
_entity.type
_entity.pdbx_description
1 polymer ?
#
loop_
_entity_poly.entity_id
_entity_poly.type
_entity_poly.pdbx_seq_one_letter_code
_entity_poly.pdbx_strand_id
1 'polypeptide(L)'
;MVENFCLEKVRAALDQREAEKTYGVTGTGLTPVPWSAPALERAWRTEHPKRFAWFAAEGLSSRVPKEACRLRAAGFKNFFDSRNGARKGKKLGFPDWRKRKHRSRFRYDVNERRAVAADAAACGIDVGVKTFATVADDDGTVTEIHAPKPLKAALRRLRKANKAVARKQRGSNNRGLTLNDRVWTCSCGVVHDRDVNAAINLLAAVKLDRPSA
;
A
#
# COMPACT_ATOMS: atom_id res chain seq x y z
N MET A 1 -11.85 12.00 -1.55
CA MET A 1 -12.53 12.96 -2.46
C MET A 1 -11.76 13.11 -3.75
N VAL A 2 -10.58 13.77 -3.76
CA VAL A 2 -9.80 14.04 -4.97
C VAL A 2 -9.54 12.78 -5.79
N GLU A 3 -9.17 11.66 -5.14
CA GLU A 3 -8.98 10.38 -5.84
C GLU A 3 -10.21 9.91 -6.61
N ASN A 4 -11.41 10.08 -6.05
CA ASN A 4 -12.66 9.70 -6.72
C ASN A 4 -13.00 10.70 -7.83
N PHE A 5 -12.73 11.98 -7.64
CA PHE A 5 -12.85 12.97 -8.72
C PHE A 5 -12.00 12.57 -9.93
N CYS A 6 -10.75 12.14 -9.71
CA CYS A 6 -9.90 11.65 -10.80
C CYS A 6 -10.48 10.41 -11.50
N LEU A 7 -11.07 9.49 -10.74
CA LEU A 7 -11.76 8.31 -11.29
C LEU A 7 -12.95 8.70 -12.15
N GLU A 8 -13.79 9.61 -11.68
CA GLU A 8 -14.94 10.12 -12.45
C GLU A 8 -14.49 10.75 -13.77
N LYS A 9 -13.44 11.58 -13.75
CA LYS A 9 -12.96 12.25 -14.96
C LYS A 9 -12.46 11.28 -16.02
N VAL A 10 -11.65 10.30 -15.60
CA VAL A 10 -11.13 9.31 -16.53
C VAL A 10 -12.23 8.36 -17.00
N ARG A 11 -13.17 7.99 -16.12
CA ARG A 11 -14.29 7.15 -16.49
C ARG A 11 -15.22 7.84 -17.50
N ALA A 12 -15.60 9.09 -17.24
CA ALA A 12 -16.44 9.87 -18.15
C ALA A 12 -15.78 10.05 -19.53
N ALA A 13 -14.47 10.31 -19.59
CA ALA A 13 -13.76 10.39 -20.86
C ALA A 13 -13.70 9.04 -21.61
N LEU A 14 -13.62 7.92 -20.90
CA LEU A 14 -13.69 6.59 -21.52
C LEU A 14 -15.10 6.27 -22.03
N ASP A 15 -16.13 6.57 -21.24
CA ASP A 15 -17.52 6.35 -21.64
C ASP A 15 -17.87 7.23 -22.86
N GLN A 16 -17.38 8.47 -22.91
CA GLN A 16 -17.48 9.35 -24.08
C GLN A 16 -16.80 8.76 -25.31
N ARG A 17 -15.61 8.18 -25.17
CA ARG A 17 -14.93 7.50 -26.30
C ARG A 17 -15.69 6.29 -26.81
N GLU A 18 -16.34 5.52 -25.93
CA GLU A 18 -17.17 4.39 -26.36
C GLU A 18 -18.39 4.90 -27.15
N ALA A 19 -19.02 5.99 -26.72
CA ALA A 19 -20.11 6.64 -27.47
C ALA A 19 -19.63 7.20 -28.82
N GLU A 20 -18.46 7.85 -28.87
CA GLU A 20 -17.88 8.36 -30.12
C GLU A 20 -17.64 7.27 -31.16
N LYS A 21 -17.21 6.08 -30.72
CA LYS A 21 -17.08 4.92 -31.60
C LYS A 21 -18.42 4.48 -32.18
N THR A 22 -19.53 4.60 -31.44
CA THR A 22 -20.86 4.23 -31.98
C THR A 22 -21.30 5.14 -33.11
N TYR A 23 -20.79 6.38 -33.14
CA TYR A 23 -21.05 7.34 -34.22
C TYR A 23 -19.92 7.40 -35.26
N GLY A 24 -18.99 6.43 -35.26
CA GLY A 24 -17.96 6.27 -36.29
C GLY A 24 -16.69 7.11 -36.10
N VAL A 25 -16.52 7.79 -34.96
CA VAL A 25 -15.29 8.53 -34.66
C VAL A 25 -14.18 7.55 -34.29
N THR A 26 -13.01 7.68 -34.91
CA THR A 26 -11.87 6.78 -34.70
C THR A 26 -10.54 7.53 -34.55
N GLY A 27 -9.52 6.81 -34.10
CA GLY A 27 -8.15 7.32 -34.02
C GLY A 27 -8.00 8.56 -33.15
N THR A 28 -7.45 9.62 -33.74
CA THR A 28 -7.18 10.92 -33.10
C THR A 28 -8.41 11.79 -32.91
N GLY A 29 -9.53 11.46 -33.56
CA GLY A 29 -10.81 12.16 -33.36
C GLY A 29 -11.50 11.84 -32.04
N LEU A 30 -11.04 10.81 -31.32
CA LEU A 30 -11.59 10.40 -30.03
C LEU A 30 -11.22 11.37 -28.91
N THR A 31 -12.16 11.58 -27.98
CA THR A 31 -11.97 12.38 -26.76
C THR A 31 -10.67 11.97 -26.04
N PRO A 32 -9.75 12.91 -25.78
CA PRO A 32 -8.55 12.65 -25.01
C PRO A 32 -8.90 12.21 -23.58
N VAL A 33 -8.25 11.15 -23.08
CA VAL A 33 -8.46 10.65 -21.71
C VAL A 33 -7.44 11.29 -20.77
N PRO A 34 -7.85 12.15 -19.82
CA PRO A 34 -6.93 12.90 -18.97
C PRO A 34 -6.45 12.05 -17.78
N TRP A 35 -5.64 11.02 -18.02
CA TRP A 35 -5.20 10.10 -16.97
C TRP A 35 -3.86 10.45 -16.32
N SER A 36 -3.07 11.33 -16.94
CA SER A 36 -1.76 11.75 -16.40
C SER A 36 -1.94 12.68 -15.19
N ALA A 37 -0.97 12.69 -14.28
CA ALA A 37 -1.05 13.54 -13.09
C ALA A 37 -1.24 15.04 -13.44
N PRO A 38 -0.51 15.61 -14.42
CA PRO A 38 -0.73 17.00 -14.83
C PRO A 38 -2.13 17.25 -15.42
N ALA A 39 -2.67 16.31 -16.18
CA ALA A 39 -4.01 16.44 -16.76
C ALA A 39 -5.10 16.42 -15.67
N LEU A 40 -4.98 15.50 -14.71
CA LEU A 40 -5.87 15.41 -13.55
C LEU A 40 -5.77 16.64 -12.65
N GLU A 41 -4.56 17.18 -12.44
CA GLU A 41 -4.36 18.42 -11.68
C GLU A 41 -5.02 19.62 -12.36
N ARG A 42 -4.92 19.75 -13.69
CA ARG A 42 -5.62 20.81 -14.43
C ARG A 42 -7.13 20.69 -14.29
N ALA A 43 -7.68 19.50 -14.49
CA ALA A 43 -9.11 19.25 -14.31
C ALA A 43 -9.57 19.58 -12.88
N TRP A 44 -8.80 19.17 -11.87
CA TRP A 44 -9.08 19.52 -10.47
C TRP A 44 -9.10 21.03 -10.26
N ARG A 45 -8.07 21.75 -10.71
CA ARG A 45 -7.97 23.22 -10.54
C ARG A 45 -9.16 23.95 -11.15
N THR A 46 -9.63 23.52 -12.31
CA THR A 46 -10.78 24.14 -12.99
C THR A 46 -12.10 23.92 -12.23
N GLU A 47 -12.31 22.73 -11.67
CA GLU A 47 -13.65 22.36 -11.18
C GLU A 47 -13.80 22.40 -9.67
N HIS A 48 -12.71 22.19 -8.92
CA HIS A 48 -12.80 22.11 -7.46
C HIS A 48 -13.34 23.37 -6.77
N PRO A 49 -13.12 24.62 -7.25
CA PRO A 49 -13.68 25.79 -6.55
C PRO A 49 -15.21 25.80 -6.62
N LYS A 50 -15.78 25.30 -7.72
CA LYS A 50 -17.24 25.22 -7.93
C LYS A 50 -17.83 24.00 -7.24
N ARG A 51 -17.20 22.84 -7.41
CA ARG A 51 -17.73 21.55 -6.94
C ARG A 51 -17.48 21.30 -5.45
N PHE A 52 -16.38 21.83 -4.94
CA PHE A 52 -15.93 21.65 -3.55
C PHE A 52 -15.58 23.02 -2.96
N ALA A 53 -16.55 23.94 -2.95
CA ALA A 53 -16.35 25.31 -2.47
C ALA A 53 -15.73 25.38 -1.06
N TRP A 54 -16.12 24.46 -0.17
CA TRP A 54 -15.54 24.31 1.17
C TRP A 54 -14.01 24.06 1.14
N PHE A 55 -13.51 23.35 0.13
CA PHE A 55 -12.08 23.06 -0.02
C PHE A 55 -11.28 24.33 -0.31
N ALA A 56 -11.85 25.23 -1.12
CA ALA A 56 -11.26 26.53 -1.41
C ALA A 56 -11.38 27.48 -0.21
N ALA A 57 -12.51 27.45 0.50
CA ALA A 57 -12.77 28.30 1.66
C ALA A 57 -11.87 27.98 2.87
N GLU A 58 -11.58 26.70 3.11
CA GLU A 58 -10.76 26.26 4.26
C GLU A 58 -9.24 26.46 4.06
N GLY A 59 -8.79 26.92 2.89
CA GLY A 59 -7.36 27.16 2.65
C GLY A 59 -6.50 25.90 2.69
N LEU A 60 -7.07 24.73 2.36
CA LEU A 60 -6.36 23.45 2.41
C LEU A 60 -5.14 23.44 1.49
N SER A 61 -4.08 22.77 1.94
CA SER A 61 -2.82 22.67 1.18
C SER A 61 -3.06 22.09 -0.23
N SER A 62 -2.57 22.81 -1.24
CA SER A 62 -2.57 22.36 -2.64
C SER A 62 -1.78 21.06 -2.86
N ARG A 63 -0.99 20.62 -1.87
CA ARG A 63 -0.24 19.36 -1.92
C ARG A 63 -1.15 18.13 -1.85
N VAL A 64 -2.24 18.20 -1.08
CA VAL A 64 -3.15 17.06 -0.92
C VAL A 64 -3.80 16.65 -2.26
N PRO A 65 -4.34 17.59 -3.07
CA PRO A 65 -4.85 17.24 -4.39
C PRO A 65 -3.78 16.75 -5.37
N LYS A 66 -2.60 17.38 -5.38
CA LYS A 66 -1.47 16.97 -6.24
C LYS A 66 -1.09 15.51 -5.99
N GLU A 67 -0.97 15.12 -4.72
CA GLU A 67 -0.57 13.76 -4.38
C GLU A 67 -1.66 12.73 -4.73
N ALA A 68 -2.92 13.07 -4.51
CA ALA A 68 -4.03 12.23 -4.93
C ALA A 68 -4.06 12.04 -6.46
N CYS A 69 -3.82 13.10 -7.24
CA CYS A 69 -3.71 13.02 -8.69
C CYS A 69 -2.54 12.11 -9.14
N ARG A 70 -1.37 12.20 -8.48
CA ARG A 70 -0.21 11.33 -8.78
C ARG A 70 -0.49 9.86 -8.50
N LEU A 71 -1.04 9.55 -7.33
CA LEU A 71 -1.40 8.18 -6.97
C LEU A 71 -2.37 7.57 -7.98
N ARG A 72 -3.36 8.34 -8.42
CA ARG A 72 -4.33 7.89 -9.42
C ARG A 72 -3.72 7.75 -10.80
N ALA A 73 -2.88 8.69 -11.22
CA ALA A 73 -2.14 8.59 -12.48
C ALA A 73 -1.27 7.33 -12.54
N ALA A 74 -0.60 6.96 -11.45
CA ALA A 74 0.15 5.71 -11.38
C ALA A 74 -0.76 4.47 -11.48
N GLY A 75 -1.96 4.52 -10.86
CA GLY A 75 -2.98 3.48 -11.01
C GLY A 75 -3.47 3.35 -12.45
N PHE A 76 -3.74 4.46 -13.12
CA PHE A 76 -4.15 4.47 -14.53
C PHE A 76 -3.04 4.01 -15.46
N LYS A 77 -1.79 4.43 -15.24
CA LYS A 77 -0.64 3.93 -15.99
C LYS A 77 -0.59 2.40 -15.95
N ASN A 78 -0.70 1.82 -14.76
CA ASN A 78 -0.72 0.37 -14.60
C ASN A 78 -1.90 -0.30 -15.34
N PHE A 79 -3.08 0.31 -15.31
CA PHE A 79 -4.26 -0.18 -16.02
C PHE A 79 -4.05 -0.15 -17.55
N PHE A 80 -3.62 0.98 -18.11
CA PHE A 80 -3.40 1.13 -19.54
C PHE A 80 -2.25 0.27 -20.04
N ASP A 81 -1.11 0.24 -19.34
CA ASP A 81 0.03 -0.61 -19.67
C ASP A 81 -0.36 -2.09 -19.69
N SER A 82 -1.23 -2.51 -18.78
CA SER A 82 -1.74 -3.88 -18.72
C SER A 82 -2.71 -4.22 -19.86
N ARG A 83 -3.52 -3.26 -20.33
CA ARG A 83 -4.40 -3.46 -21.49
C ARG A 83 -3.64 -3.47 -22.82
N ASN A 84 -2.61 -2.64 -22.93
CA ASN A 84 -1.81 -2.47 -24.15
C ASN A 84 -0.65 -3.47 -24.26
N GLY A 85 -0.49 -4.37 -23.28
CA GLY A 85 0.56 -5.40 -23.28
C GLY A 85 1.95 -4.89 -22.88
N ALA A 86 2.11 -3.61 -22.51
CA ALA A 86 3.37 -3.05 -22.04
C ALA A 86 3.81 -3.60 -20.67
N ARG A 87 2.89 -4.19 -19.90
CA ARG A 87 3.17 -4.84 -18.61
C ARG A 87 2.94 -6.35 -18.69
N LYS A 88 3.91 -7.14 -18.21
CA LYS A 88 3.77 -8.60 -18.03
C LYS A 88 2.74 -8.93 -16.94
N GLY A 89 1.90 -9.94 -17.19
CA GLY A 89 0.94 -10.50 -16.23
C GLY A 89 -0.52 -10.36 -16.64
N LYS A 90 -1.43 -10.64 -15.70
CA LYS A 90 -2.89 -10.58 -15.93
C LYS A 90 -3.33 -9.15 -16.27
N LYS A 91 -4.25 -9.02 -17.23
CA LYS A 91 -4.96 -7.77 -17.54
C LYS A 91 -5.64 -7.21 -16.28
N LEU A 92 -5.27 -6.00 -15.88
CA LEU A 92 -5.81 -5.33 -14.71
C LEU A 92 -7.18 -4.70 -15.00
N GLY A 93 -8.05 -4.71 -14.00
CA GLY A 93 -9.32 -3.99 -14.03
C GLY A 93 -9.13 -2.48 -13.82
N PHE A 94 -10.17 -1.72 -14.15
CA PHE A 94 -10.20 -0.28 -13.89
C PHE A 94 -9.98 0.00 -12.39
N PRO A 95 -9.24 1.06 -12.00
CA PRO A 95 -8.99 1.32 -10.59
C PRO A 95 -10.27 1.52 -9.78
N ASP A 96 -10.33 0.90 -8.59
CA ASP A 96 -11.54 0.93 -7.75
C ASP A 96 -11.79 2.29 -7.07
N TRP A 97 -13.08 2.55 -6.85
CA TRP A 97 -13.64 3.66 -6.11
C TRP A 97 -13.25 3.62 -4.62
N ARG A 98 -12.80 4.75 -4.08
CA ARG A 98 -12.46 4.86 -2.65
C ARG A 98 -13.72 5.09 -1.82
N LYS A 99 -14.01 4.14 -0.93
CA LYS A 99 -14.96 4.26 0.18
C LYS A 99 -14.31 4.84 1.44
N ARG A 100 -15.11 5.47 2.31
CA ARG A 100 -14.68 6.11 3.58
C ARG A 100 -13.93 5.17 4.54
N LYS A 101 -14.12 3.85 4.43
CA LYS A 101 -13.44 2.83 5.25
C LYS A 101 -12.03 2.45 4.77
N HIS A 102 -11.57 2.92 3.61
CA HIS A 102 -10.17 2.69 3.25
C HIS A 102 -9.28 3.57 4.12
N ARG A 103 -8.39 2.96 4.89
CA ARG A 103 -7.36 3.67 5.68
C ARG A 103 -6.60 4.63 4.76
N SER A 104 -6.59 5.92 5.10
CA SER A 104 -5.76 6.92 4.44
C SER A 104 -4.30 6.51 4.60
N ARG A 105 -3.58 6.35 3.48
CA ARG A 105 -2.13 6.27 3.50
C ARG A 105 -1.62 7.57 2.90
N PHE A 106 -0.94 8.37 3.71
CA PHE A 106 -0.23 9.54 3.25
C PHE A 106 1.27 9.20 3.24
N ARG A 107 1.97 9.54 2.16
CA ARG A 107 3.44 9.52 2.12
C ARG A 107 3.92 10.95 2.22
N TYR A 108 4.77 11.23 3.21
CA TYR A 108 5.61 12.41 3.19
C TYR A 108 6.88 12.03 2.42
N ASP A 109 7.13 12.75 1.33
CA ASP A 109 8.42 12.69 0.65
C ASP A 109 9.34 13.65 1.41
N VAL A 110 10.23 13.11 2.24
CA VAL A 110 11.24 13.89 2.97
C VAL A 110 12.39 14.14 2.00
N ASN A 111 12.14 14.97 0.99
CA ASN A 111 13.17 15.39 0.03
C ASN A 111 13.97 16.59 0.55
N GLU A 112 14.39 16.54 1.80
CA GLU A 112 15.47 17.41 2.25
C GLU A 112 16.78 16.70 1.94
N ARG A 113 17.37 17.03 0.79
CA ARG A 113 18.79 16.71 0.56
C ARG A 113 19.59 17.57 1.53
N ARG A 114 20.10 16.97 2.60
CA ARG A 114 21.11 17.61 3.44
C ARG A 114 22.39 17.68 2.62
N ALA A 115 22.84 18.88 2.30
CA ALA A 115 24.17 19.07 1.72
C ALA A 115 25.20 18.63 2.77
N VAL A 116 26.11 17.77 2.36
CA VAL A 116 27.27 17.38 3.17
C VAL A 116 28.42 18.29 2.73
N ALA A 117 29.24 18.76 3.67
CA ALA A 117 30.41 19.57 3.36
C ALA A 117 31.39 18.78 2.47
N ALA A 118 32.11 19.47 1.59
CA ALA A 118 32.98 18.82 0.59
C ALA A 118 34.17 18.07 1.21
N ASP A 119 34.53 18.43 2.45
CA ASP A 119 35.60 17.88 3.29
C ASP A 119 35.08 16.90 4.35
N ALA A 120 33.79 16.55 4.33
CA ALA A 120 33.26 15.59 5.29
C ALA A 120 33.87 14.20 5.07
N ALA A 121 34.19 13.53 6.18
CA ALA A 121 34.70 12.17 6.18
C ALA A 121 33.80 11.25 5.35
N ALA A 122 34.42 10.53 4.42
CA ALA A 122 33.73 9.62 3.52
C ALA A 122 33.82 8.20 4.06
N CYS A 123 32.65 7.59 4.32
CA CYS A 123 32.58 6.22 4.80
C CYS A 123 31.88 5.31 3.81
N GLY A 124 32.53 4.21 3.43
CA GLY A 124 31.95 3.16 2.60
C GLY A 124 31.11 2.20 3.45
N ILE A 125 29.83 2.02 3.11
CA ILE A 125 28.94 1.08 3.78
C ILE A 125 28.60 -0.07 2.84
N ASP A 126 29.05 -1.29 3.14
CA ASP A 126 28.60 -2.52 2.48
C ASP A 126 27.61 -3.28 3.38
N VAL A 127 26.48 -3.70 2.83
CA VAL A 127 25.36 -4.27 3.60
C VAL A 127 25.17 -5.73 3.22
N GLY A 128 25.45 -6.65 4.15
CA GLY A 128 25.43 -8.10 3.90
C GLY A 128 24.38 -8.87 4.71
N VAL A 129 24.15 -10.13 4.31
CA VAL A 129 23.23 -11.05 5.02
C VAL A 129 23.92 -11.72 6.23
N LYS A 130 25.26 -11.86 6.18
CA LYS A 130 26.09 -12.42 7.25
C LYS A 130 26.62 -11.32 8.19
N THR A 131 27.16 -10.25 7.60
CA THR A 131 27.60 -9.03 8.29
C THR A 131 26.62 -7.93 7.92
N PHE A 132 25.91 -7.37 8.89
CA PHE A 132 24.82 -6.42 8.65
C PHE A 132 25.32 -5.12 8.03
N ALA A 133 26.47 -4.63 8.46
CA ALA A 133 27.16 -3.54 7.79
C ALA A 133 28.67 -3.69 7.99
N THR A 134 29.44 -3.48 6.94
CA THR A 134 30.88 -3.21 7.02
C THR A 134 31.08 -1.73 6.71
N VAL A 135 31.69 -1.03 7.65
CA VAL A 135 31.90 0.42 7.63
C VAL A 135 33.40 0.62 7.46
N ALA A 136 33.81 1.19 6.32
CA ALA A 136 35.20 1.52 6.01
C ALA A 136 35.38 3.04 6.02
N ASP A 137 36.11 3.54 7.01
CA ASP A 137 36.41 4.96 7.18
C ASP A 137 37.62 5.39 6.35
N ASP A 138 37.75 6.69 6.12
CA ASP A 138 38.85 7.33 5.38
C ASP A 138 40.22 7.15 6.03
N ASP A 139 40.27 7.01 7.35
CA ASP A 139 41.47 6.67 8.11
C ASP A 139 41.89 5.18 7.97
N GLY A 140 41.19 4.39 7.16
CA GLY A 140 41.46 2.98 6.91
C GLY A 140 40.92 2.03 7.98
N THR A 141 40.16 2.54 8.95
CA THR A 141 39.50 1.72 9.99
C THR A 141 38.32 0.98 9.38
N VAL A 142 38.22 -0.33 9.65
CA VAL A 142 37.10 -1.18 9.20
C VAL A 142 36.33 -1.69 10.41
N THR A 143 35.07 -1.29 10.54
CA THR A 143 34.15 -1.75 11.57
C THR A 143 33.12 -2.71 10.99
N GLU A 144 33.13 -3.96 11.46
CA GLU A 144 32.11 -4.95 11.10
C GLU A 144 30.97 -4.97 12.13
N ILE A 145 29.78 -4.59 11.70
CA ILE A 145 28.54 -4.74 12.46
C ILE A 145 27.91 -6.08 12.04
N HIS A 146 28.07 -7.11 12.87
CA HIS A 146 27.47 -8.41 12.58
C HIS A 146 25.94 -8.36 12.65
N ALA A 147 25.29 -9.10 11.74
CA ALA A 147 23.85 -9.18 11.74
C ALA A 147 23.35 -9.83 13.03
N PRO A 148 22.49 -9.14 13.81
CA PRO A 148 22.02 -9.70 15.05
C PRO A 148 21.17 -10.95 14.71
N LYS A 149 21.40 -12.03 15.44
CA LYS A 149 20.64 -13.31 15.35
C LYS A 149 19.08 -13.18 15.46
N PRO A 150 18.46 -12.06 15.94
CA PRO A 150 17.01 -11.88 15.92
C PRO A 150 16.37 -11.92 14.54
N LEU A 151 17.04 -11.51 13.45
CA LEU A 151 16.42 -11.55 12.11
C LEU A 151 16.12 -12.99 11.69
N LYS A 152 17.06 -13.92 11.90
CA LYS A 152 16.86 -15.35 11.60
C LYS A 152 15.75 -15.96 12.47
N ALA A 153 15.71 -15.60 13.75
CA ALA A 153 14.66 -16.05 14.67
C ALA A 153 13.27 -15.47 14.29
N ALA A 154 13.19 -14.18 13.96
CA ALA A 154 11.99 -13.49 13.53
C ALA A 154 11.48 -14.06 12.19
N LEU A 155 12.36 -14.31 11.22
CA LEU A 155 12.01 -14.97 9.96
C LEU A 155 11.48 -16.39 10.16
N ARG A 156 12.06 -17.15 11.11
CA ARG A 156 11.55 -18.48 11.47
C ARG A 156 10.17 -18.41 12.12
N ARG A 157 9.95 -17.45 13.03
CA ARG A 157 8.62 -17.18 13.63
C ARG A 157 7.59 -16.79 12.56
N LEU A 158 7.97 -15.88 11.64
CA LEU A 158 7.12 -15.44 10.53
C LEU A 158 6.75 -16.60 9.58
N ARG A 159 7.72 -17.45 9.21
CA ARG A 159 7.46 -18.65 8.39
C ARG A 159 6.49 -19.61 9.08
N LYS A 160 6.64 -19.86 10.39
CA LYS A 160 5.71 -20.70 11.16
C LYS A 160 4.31 -20.10 11.18
N ALA A 161 4.19 -18.80 11.47
CA ALA A 161 2.92 -18.10 11.47
C ALA A 161 2.22 -18.14 10.09
N ASN A 162 2.96 -17.85 9.02
CA ASN A 162 2.44 -17.91 7.65
C ASN A 162 2.00 -19.33 7.25
N LYS A 163 2.76 -20.37 7.64
CA LYS A 163 2.39 -21.77 7.40
C LYS A 163 1.14 -22.17 8.19
N ALA A 164 1.00 -21.71 9.44
CA ALA A 164 -0.19 -21.94 10.24
C ALA A 164 -1.42 -21.28 9.60
N VAL A 165 -1.30 -20.03 9.13
CA VAL A 165 -2.38 -19.33 8.40
C VAL A 165 -2.73 -20.04 7.10
N ALA A 166 -1.74 -20.51 6.33
CA ALA A 166 -1.97 -21.23 5.08
C ALA A 166 -2.69 -22.58 5.27
N ARG A 167 -2.46 -23.26 6.40
CA ARG A 167 -3.13 -24.52 6.77
C ARG A 167 -4.54 -24.34 7.31
N LYS A 168 -4.94 -23.13 7.70
CA LYS A 168 -6.32 -22.88 8.16
C LYS A 168 -7.28 -22.94 6.97
N GLN A 169 -8.43 -23.60 7.16
CA GLN A 169 -9.48 -23.68 6.15
C GLN A 169 -9.89 -22.28 5.68
N ARG A 170 -9.83 -22.06 4.36
CA ARG A 170 -10.17 -20.80 3.72
C ARG A 170 -11.68 -20.58 3.85
N GLY A 171 -12.09 -19.53 4.56
CA GLY A 171 -13.51 -19.25 4.83
C GLY A 171 -14.06 -19.83 6.13
N SER A 172 -13.22 -20.40 7.01
CA SER A 172 -13.67 -20.78 8.35
C SER A 172 -14.32 -19.60 9.09
N ASN A 173 -15.38 -19.89 9.88
CA ASN A 173 -16.22 -18.92 10.61
C ASN A 173 -15.41 -17.84 11.35
N ASN A 174 -14.18 -18.17 11.74
CA ASN A 174 -13.26 -17.31 12.47
C ASN A 174 -12.80 -16.03 11.73
N ARG A 175 -13.04 -15.89 10.41
CA ARG A 175 -12.74 -14.63 9.68
C ARG A 175 -13.83 -13.56 9.81
N GLY A 176 -15.07 -13.96 10.09
CA GLY A 176 -16.20 -13.06 10.28
C GLY A 176 -16.40 -12.62 11.73
N LEU A 177 -15.81 -13.36 12.68
CA LEU A 177 -15.91 -13.02 14.10
C LEU A 177 -15.17 -11.72 14.40
N THR A 178 -15.91 -10.76 14.92
CA THR A 178 -15.42 -9.52 15.50
C THR A 178 -15.01 -9.74 16.95
N LEU A 179 -14.38 -8.73 17.60
CA LEU A 179 -14.00 -8.80 19.03
C LEU A 179 -15.20 -9.00 19.97
N ASN A 180 -16.41 -8.63 19.54
CA ASN A 180 -17.63 -8.75 20.34
C ASN A 180 -18.19 -10.18 20.38
N ASP A 181 -17.82 -11.04 19.44
CA ASP A 181 -18.28 -12.42 19.41
C ASP A 181 -17.52 -13.26 20.46
N ARG A 182 -18.08 -13.33 21.67
CA ARG A 182 -17.46 -14.01 22.83
C ARG A 182 -17.60 -15.54 22.75
N VAL A 183 -18.73 -16.01 22.22
CA VAL A 183 -19.04 -17.44 22.07
C VAL A 183 -19.43 -17.70 20.62
N TRP A 184 -18.88 -18.77 20.01
CA TRP A 184 -19.27 -19.17 18.66
C TRP A 184 -19.31 -20.68 18.50
N THR A 185 -20.20 -21.17 17.65
CA THR A 185 -20.26 -22.58 17.28
C THR A 185 -19.44 -22.82 16.02
N CYS A 186 -18.52 -23.77 16.10
CA CYS A 186 -17.76 -24.22 14.94
C CYS A 186 -18.67 -24.99 13.97
N SER A 187 -18.30 -25.07 12.70
CA SER A 187 -19.02 -25.89 11.72
C SER A 187 -19.03 -27.39 12.07
N CYS A 188 -18.16 -27.85 12.98
CA CYS A 188 -18.19 -29.19 13.53
C CYS A 188 -19.12 -29.36 14.75
N GLY A 189 -19.89 -28.33 15.14
CA GLY A 189 -20.85 -28.37 16.25
C GLY A 189 -20.26 -28.03 17.63
N VAL A 190 -18.94 -27.96 17.76
CA VAL A 190 -18.29 -27.58 19.03
C VAL A 190 -18.52 -26.10 19.33
N VAL A 191 -18.98 -25.80 20.56
CA VAL A 191 -19.08 -24.44 21.08
C VAL A 191 -17.73 -24.00 21.64
N HIS A 192 -17.26 -22.84 21.19
CA HIS A 192 -16.01 -22.24 21.65
C HIS A 192 -16.29 -20.93 22.38
N ASP A 193 -15.58 -20.72 23.48
CA ASP A 193 -15.52 -19.46 24.21
C ASP A 193 -14.18 -18.77 23.93
N ARG A 194 -14.20 -17.48 23.61
CA ARG A 194 -13.01 -16.70 23.27
C ARG A 194 -12.08 -16.50 24.46
N ASP A 195 -12.60 -16.22 25.65
CA ASP A 195 -11.79 -15.98 26.84
C ASP A 195 -11.11 -17.26 27.30
N VAL A 196 -11.83 -18.38 27.24
CA VAL A 196 -11.26 -19.71 27.53
C VAL A 196 -10.15 -20.03 26.53
N ASN A 197 -10.38 -19.81 25.23
CA ASN A 197 -9.34 -20.03 24.22
C ASN A 197 -8.14 -19.08 24.40
N ALA A 198 -8.38 -17.82 24.79
CA ALA A 198 -7.32 -16.87 25.09
C ALA A 198 -6.48 -17.33 26.29
N ALA A 199 -7.13 -17.79 27.37
CA ALA A 199 -6.46 -18.33 28.55
C ALA A 199 -5.62 -19.57 28.22
N ILE A 200 -6.13 -20.49 27.41
CA ILE A 200 -5.38 -21.67 26.94
C ILE A 200 -4.15 -21.26 26.11
N ASN A 201 -4.31 -20.30 25.21
CA ASN A 201 -3.19 -19.80 24.39
C ASN A 201 -2.13 -19.08 25.22
N LEU A 202 -2.54 -18.28 26.21
CA LEU A 202 -1.63 -17.63 27.16
C LEU A 202 -0.88 -18.66 28.00
N LEU A 203 -1.57 -19.67 28.54
CA LEU A 203 -0.94 -20.76 29.28
C LEU A 203 0.07 -21.52 28.42
N ALA A 204 -0.26 -21.80 27.16
CA ALA A 204 0.66 -22.47 26.23
C ALA A 204 1.89 -21.60 25.92
N ALA A 205 1.73 -20.29 25.75
CA ALA A 205 2.84 -19.35 25.55
C ALA A 205 3.77 -19.30 26.76
N VAL A 206 3.22 -19.18 27.97
CA VAL A 206 3.99 -19.19 29.23
C VAL A 206 4.77 -20.49 29.41
N LYS A 207 4.19 -21.64 29.03
CA LYS A 207 4.88 -22.93 29.07
C LYS A 207 6.05 -23.03 28.08
N LEU A 208 5.95 -22.39 26.91
CA LEU A 208 7.00 -22.40 25.89
C LEU A 208 8.20 -21.50 26.24
N ASP A 209 7.98 -20.46 27.05
CA ASP A 209 9.03 -19.52 27.48
C ASP A 209 9.73 -19.93 28.79
N ARG A 210 9.30 -21.04 29.43
CA ARG A 210 10.00 -21.57 30.61
C ARG A 210 11.28 -22.29 30.16
N PRO A 211 12.47 -21.92 30.66
CA PRO A 211 13.69 -22.65 30.34
C PRO A 211 13.54 -24.10 30.84
N SER A 212 13.91 -25.06 30.00
CA SER A 212 14.00 -26.46 30.38
C SER A 212 14.99 -26.58 31.53
N ALA A 213 14.49 -26.94 32.72
CA ALA A 213 15.30 -27.34 33.87
C ALA A 213 16.04 -28.65 33.56
#